data_AF-A0A0Q5YYF7-F1
#
_entry.id   AF-A0A0Q5YYF7-F1
#
_cell.length_a   1.000
_cell.length_b   1.000
_cell.length_c   1.000
_cell.angle_alpha   90.00
_cell.angle_beta   90.00
_cell.angle_gamma   90.00
#
_symmetry.space_group_name_H-M   'P 1'
#
loop_
_entity.id
_entity.type
_entity.pdbx_description
1 polymer ?
#
loop_
_entity_poly.entity_id
_entity_poly.type
_entity_poly.pdbx_seq_one_letter_code
_entity_poly.pdbx_strand_id
1 'polypeptide(L)'
;MSTDSKPPKPGVSPEPFFPASRATAPMGLEEDSESAWQRFEALRNPVQEKVEAPAADDQPPPAPGYEPTQPLEHVLKARAIESRRAVTLDEVMNLARRNNRACPLPAPWAALHDLLPARVVDGRTQSPPPPVDRKGWAATSAMQKRLRLRDQIEWADRAGVLQAAHDFLARLPEEHWHHFD
;
A
#
# COMPACT_ATOMS: atom_id res chain seq x y z
N MET A 1 -57.89 -33.96 -10.08
CA MET A 1 -56.52 -33.64 -10.53
C MET A 1 -56.33 -32.16 -10.31
N SER A 2 -55.84 -31.78 -9.14
CA SER A 2 -55.65 -30.37 -8.74
C SER A 2 -54.15 -30.12 -8.68
N THR A 3 -53.64 -29.27 -9.57
CA THR A 3 -52.28 -28.76 -9.48
C THR A 3 -52.33 -27.37 -8.86
N ASP A 4 -51.72 -27.29 -7.68
CA ASP A 4 -51.58 -26.16 -6.79
C ASP A 4 -50.74 -25.04 -7.42
N SER A 5 -51.32 -23.85 -7.57
CA SER A 5 -50.64 -22.62 -8.01
C SER A 5 -49.91 -21.98 -6.83
N LYS A 6 -48.58 -21.94 -6.90
CA LYS A 6 -47.73 -21.27 -5.89
C LYS A 6 -47.58 -19.77 -6.23
N PRO A 7 -47.86 -18.84 -5.30
CA PRO A 7 -47.77 -17.39 -5.57
C PRO A 7 -46.31 -16.88 -5.57
N PRO A 8 -46.02 -15.77 -6.29
CA PRO A 8 -44.69 -15.18 -6.34
C PRO A 8 -44.33 -14.50 -5.01
N LYS A 9 -43.06 -14.64 -4.59
CA LYS A 9 -42.52 -14.02 -3.38
C LYS A 9 -42.31 -12.50 -3.58
N PRO A 10 -42.56 -11.68 -2.55
CA PRO A 10 -42.41 -10.22 -2.62
C PRO A 10 -40.93 -9.81 -2.72
N GLY A 11 -40.67 -8.80 -3.57
CA GLY A 11 -39.35 -8.18 -3.73
C GLY A 11 -38.93 -7.44 -2.47
N VAL A 12 -37.68 -7.65 -2.06
CA VAL A 12 -37.06 -6.96 -0.93
C VAL A 12 -36.60 -5.59 -1.39
N SER A 13 -37.23 -4.54 -0.87
CA SER A 13 -36.77 -3.16 -1.01
C SER A 13 -35.45 -2.97 -0.24
N PRO A 14 -34.50 -2.16 -0.74
CA PRO A 14 -33.24 -1.90 -0.03
C PRO A 14 -33.52 -1.06 1.21
N GLU A 15 -33.22 -1.61 2.39
CA GLU A 15 -33.26 -0.87 3.65
C GLU A 15 -32.16 0.21 3.71
N PRO A 16 -32.43 1.36 4.34
CA PRO A 16 -31.42 2.38 4.59
C PRO A 16 -30.41 1.92 5.64
N PHE A 17 -29.13 2.15 5.32
CA PHE A 17 -27.96 1.75 6.10
C PHE A 17 -27.81 2.59 7.38
N PHE A 18 -27.83 1.95 8.56
CA PHE A 18 -27.55 2.60 9.85
C PHE A 18 -26.15 2.21 10.39
N PRO A 19 -25.37 3.15 10.96
CA PRO A 19 -23.93 3.00 11.19
C PRO A 19 -23.53 2.26 12.49
N ALA A 20 -24.38 1.38 13.04
CA ALA A 20 -24.11 0.68 14.31
C ALA A 20 -24.18 -0.86 14.24
N SER A 21 -24.43 -1.44 13.08
CA SER A 21 -24.42 -2.89 12.90
C SER A 21 -23.13 -3.33 12.21
N ARG A 22 -22.40 -4.22 12.88
CA ARG A 22 -21.24 -4.99 12.37
C ARG A 22 -21.48 -5.32 10.89
N ALA A 23 -20.58 -4.89 10.00
CA ALA A 23 -20.67 -5.16 8.57
C ALA A 23 -20.74 -6.67 8.32
N THR A 24 -21.94 -7.18 8.07
CA THR A 24 -22.12 -8.50 7.46
C THR A 24 -21.54 -8.40 6.07
N ALA A 25 -20.37 -8.99 5.84
CA ALA A 25 -19.81 -9.08 4.50
C ALA A 25 -20.84 -9.78 3.61
N PRO A 26 -21.20 -9.22 2.44
CA PRO A 26 -22.07 -9.92 1.50
C PRO A 26 -21.41 -11.26 1.17
N MET A 27 -22.20 -12.34 1.17
CA MET A 27 -21.69 -13.64 0.73
C MET A 27 -21.16 -13.50 -0.69
N GLY A 28 -19.95 -14.03 -0.93
CA GLY A 28 -19.40 -14.13 -2.28
C GLY A 28 -20.36 -14.95 -3.14
N LEU A 29 -21.05 -14.28 -4.04
CA LEU A 29 -21.86 -14.92 -5.06
C LEU A 29 -20.86 -15.42 -6.11
N GLU A 30 -20.50 -16.70 -6.06
CA GLU A 30 -19.75 -17.33 -7.13
C GLU A 30 -20.72 -17.50 -8.32
N GLU A 31 -20.75 -16.50 -9.20
CA GLU A 31 -21.39 -16.66 -10.50
C GLU A 31 -20.48 -17.51 -11.40
N ASP A 32 -21.03 -18.57 -11.97
CA ASP A 32 -20.32 -19.50 -12.84
C ASP A 32 -19.54 -18.74 -13.93
N SER A 33 -18.25 -19.06 -14.01
CA SER A 33 -17.18 -18.36 -14.75
C SER A 33 -17.47 -17.95 -16.20
N GLU A 34 -18.44 -18.59 -16.87
CA GLU A 34 -18.85 -18.29 -18.24
C GLU A 34 -19.68 -16.99 -18.34
N SER A 35 -20.53 -16.73 -17.34
CA SER A 35 -21.40 -15.55 -17.29
C SER A 35 -20.62 -14.25 -16.97
N ALA A 36 -19.52 -14.37 -16.22
CA ALA A 36 -18.60 -13.27 -15.96
C ALA A 36 -17.83 -12.86 -17.22
N TRP A 37 -17.44 -13.83 -18.06
CA TRP A 37 -16.78 -13.57 -19.34
C TRP A 37 -17.70 -12.91 -20.36
N GLN A 38 -18.96 -13.33 -20.46
CA GLN A 38 -19.94 -12.67 -21.34
C GLN A 38 -20.21 -11.22 -20.93
N ARG A 39 -20.25 -10.90 -19.62
CA ARG A 39 -20.38 -9.52 -19.16
C ARG A 39 -19.15 -8.68 -19.51
N PHE A 40 -17.96 -9.26 -19.48
CA PHE A 40 -16.73 -8.58 -19.93
C PHE A 40 -16.76 -8.30 -21.44
N GLU A 41 -17.19 -9.26 -22.27
CA GLU A 41 -17.34 -9.03 -23.71
C GLU A 41 -18.44 -8.02 -24.05
N ALA A 42 -19.56 -8.04 -23.35
CA ALA A 42 -20.62 -7.05 -23.52
C ALA A 42 -20.16 -5.62 -23.23
N LEU A 43 -19.17 -5.42 -22.36
CA LEU A 43 -18.57 -4.11 -22.09
C LEU A 43 -17.60 -3.64 -23.20
N ARG A 44 -17.10 -4.55 -24.06
CA ARG A 44 -16.28 -4.18 -25.24
C ARG A 44 -17.10 -3.62 -26.39
N ASN A 45 -18.31 -4.14 -26.60
CA ASN A 45 -19.17 -3.74 -27.73
C ASN A 45 -19.56 -2.25 -27.76
N PRO A 46 -19.96 -1.58 -26.65
CA PRO A 46 -20.33 -0.16 -26.71
C PRO A 46 -19.12 0.76 -26.94
N VAL A 47 -17.89 0.28 -26.75
CA VAL A 47 -16.66 1.03 -27.08
C VAL A 47 -16.38 0.95 -28.58
N GLN A 48 -16.66 -0.18 -29.23
CA GLN A 48 -16.53 -0.31 -30.68
C GLN A 48 -17.66 0.38 -31.45
N GLU A 49 -18.90 0.27 -31.00
CA GLU A 49 -20.05 0.88 -31.71
C GLU A 49 -19.99 2.42 -31.69
N LYS A 50 -19.36 3.00 -30.65
CA LYS A 50 -19.13 4.46 -30.57
C LYS A 50 -17.98 4.95 -31.46
N VAL A 51 -17.17 4.04 -32.00
CA VAL A 51 -16.08 4.35 -32.95
C VAL A 51 -16.58 4.28 -34.40
N GLU A 52 -17.75 3.69 -34.65
CA GLU A 52 -18.17 3.25 -35.99
C GLU A 52 -19.56 3.77 -36.41
N ALA A 53 -19.87 5.04 -36.10
CA ALA A 53 -20.97 5.78 -36.72
C ALA A 53 -20.41 6.89 -37.62
N PRO A 54 -20.77 6.97 -38.92
CA PRO A 54 -20.31 8.04 -39.80
C PRO A 54 -21.09 9.32 -39.48
N ALA A 55 -20.53 10.15 -38.61
CA ALA A 55 -20.97 11.53 -38.44
C ALA A 55 -20.57 12.33 -39.69
N ALA A 56 -21.57 12.95 -40.30
CA ALA A 56 -21.44 13.85 -41.43
C ALA A 56 -20.46 15.01 -41.16
N ASP A 57 -19.73 15.39 -42.21
CA ASP A 57 -18.97 16.63 -42.44
C ASP A 57 -18.87 17.61 -41.25
N ASP A 58 -17.85 17.43 -40.41
CA ASP A 58 -17.03 18.52 -39.82
C ASP A 58 -15.89 17.92 -38.96
N GLN A 59 -15.07 17.04 -39.58
CA GLN A 59 -13.94 16.43 -38.88
C GLN A 59 -12.72 17.38 -38.94
N PRO A 60 -12.24 17.95 -37.81
CA PRO A 60 -10.91 18.56 -37.80
C PRO A 60 -9.87 17.51 -38.21
N PRO A 61 -8.79 17.90 -38.92
CA PRO A 61 -7.87 16.96 -39.53
C PRO A 61 -7.33 15.94 -38.52
N PRO A 62 -7.02 14.70 -38.97
CA PRO A 62 -6.59 13.63 -38.08
C PRO A 62 -5.39 14.09 -37.26
N ALA A 63 -5.50 13.94 -35.93
CA ALA A 63 -4.37 14.16 -35.05
C ALA A 63 -3.19 13.32 -35.55
N PRO A 64 -1.97 13.88 -35.64
CA PRO A 64 -0.81 13.15 -36.14
C PRO A 64 -0.64 11.85 -35.35
N GLY A 65 -0.36 10.74 -36.04
CA GLY A 65 -0.14 9.40 -35.48
C GLY A 65 1.11 9.26 -34.59
N TYR A 66 1.60 10.36 -34.06
CA TYR A 66 2.67 10.44 -33.10
C TYR A 66 2.13 11.24 -31.91
N GLU A 67 2.00 10.60 -30.75
CA GLU A 67 1.81 11.36 -29.52
C GLU A 67 2.93 12.40 -29.42
N PRO A 68 2.62 13.68 -29.11
CA PRO A 68 3.63 14.71 -28.98
C PRO A 68 4.66 14.24 -27.96
N THR A 69 5.87 13.95 -28.44
CA THR A 69 6.99 13.49 -27.63
C THR A 69 7.20 14.54 -26.55
N GLN A 70 6.83 14.21 -25.30
CA GLN A 70 7.06 15.12 -24.20
C GLN A 70 8.58 15.36 -24.12
N PRO A 71 9.03 16.62 -24.11
CA PRO A 71 10.45 16.91 -24.04
C PRO A 71 11.03 16.28 -22.78
N LEU A 72 12.21 15.66 -22.90
CA LEU A 72 12.92 14.94 -21.84
C LEU A 72 12.98 15.72 -20.51
N GLU A 73 13.00 17.06 -20.58
CA GLU A 73 12.96 17.97 -19.44
C GLU A 73 11.76 17.74 -18.51
N HIS A 74 10.57 17.45 -19.05
CA HIS A 74 9.37 17.23 -18.23
C HIS A 74 9.46 15.91 -17.45
N VAL A 75 10.04 14.86 -18.06
CA VAL A 75 10.29 13.58 -17.41
C VAL A 75 11.32 13.72 -16.28
N LEU A 76 12.40 14.47 -16.52
CA LEU A 76 13.41 14.76 -15.51
C LEU A 76 12.85 15.61 -14.36
N LYS A 77 11.98 16.58 -14.66
CA LYS A 77 11.35 17.45 -13.66
C LYS A 77 10.32 16.71 -12.82
N ALA A 78 9.51 15.84 -13.42
CA ALA A 78 8.57 14.98 -12.69
C ALA A 78 9.31 14.04 -11.72
N ARG A 79 10.40 13.41 -12.16
CA ARG A 79 11.25 12.56 -11.31
C ARG A 79 11.95 13.35 -10.19
N ALA A 80 12.32 14.60 -10.44
CA ALA A 80 12.85 15.49 -9.41
C ALA A 80 11.80 15.89 -8.36
N ILE A 81 10.52 16.01 -8.76
CA ILE A 81 9.42 16.27 -7.82
C ILE A 81 9.11 15.04 -6.97
N GLU A 82 9.17 13.83 -7.54
CA GLU A 82 9.05 12.57 -6.78
C GLU A 82 10.14 12.43 -5.72
N SER A 83 11.38 12.83 -6.01
CA SER A 83 12.47 12.83 -5.03
C SER A 83 12.30 13.82 -3.86
N ARG A 84 11.35 14.76 -3.96
CA ARG A 84 11.02 15.72 -2.89
C ARG A 84 9.86 15.27 -2.01
N ARG A 85 9.22 14.12 -2.31
CA ARG A 85 8.17 13.61 -1.44
C ARG A 85 8.79 13.23 -0.10
N ALA A 86 8.24 13.78 0.98
CA ALA A 86 8.66 13.40 2.33
C ALA A 86 8.43 11.89 2.51
N VAL A 87 9.45 11.20 3.01
CA VAL A 87 9.34 9.78 3.30
C VAL A 87 8.25 9.56 4.34
N THR A 88 7.35 8.64 4.04
CA THR A 88 6.24 8.27 4.90
C THR A 88 6.60 7.10 5.80
N LEU A 89 5.94 6.99 6.95
CA LEU A 89 6.13 5.87 7.88
C LEU A 89 5.94 4.52 7.19
N ASP A 90 4.91 4.39 6.36
CA ASP A 90 4.60 3.15 5.66
C ASP A 90 5.70 2.74 4.66
N GLU A 91 6.30 3.70 3.96
CA GLU A 91 7.43 3.43 3.06
C GLU A 91 8.64 2.84 3.81
N VAL A 92 8.99 3.40 4.98
CA VAL A 92 10.08 2.87 5.81
C VAL A 92 9.74 1.49 6.37
N MET A 93 8.50 1.32 6.82
CA MET A 93 8.01 0.02 7.32
C MET A 93 8.03 -1.05 6.23
N ASN A 94 7.64 -0.70 5.01
CA ASN A 94 7.68 -1.61 3.88
C ASN A 94 9.12 -1.95 3.51
N LEU A 95 10.02 -0.96 3.47
CA LEU A 95 11.45 -1.17 3.24
C LEU A 95 12.06 -2.15 4.25
N ALA A 96 11.75 -1.99 5.53
CA ALA A 96 12.25 -2.84 6.60
C ALA A 96 11.73 -4.29 6.53
N ARG A 97 10.65 -4.55 5.78
CA ARG A 97 10.00 -5.88 5.65
C ARG A 97 10.29 -6.58 4.32
N ARG A 98 10.96 -5.91 3.38
CA ARG A 98 11.32 -6.51 2.07
C ARG A 98 12.14 -7.77 2.29
N ASN A 99 12.09 -8.70 1.35
CA ASN A 99 12.90 -9.93 1.36
C ASN A 99 12.77 -10.76 2.66
N ASN A 100 11.62 -10.71 3.34
CA ASN A 100 11.42 -11.41 4.62
C ASN A 100 12.37 -10.95 5.74
N ARG A 101 12.80 -9.68 5.71
CA ARG A 101 13.60 -9.05 6.76
C ARG A 101 12.79 -8.90 8.05
N ALA A 102 13.41 -9.22 9.18
CA ALA A 102 12.88 -8.99 10.52
C ALA A 102 13.45 -7.69 11.11
N CYS A 103 14.77 -7.56 11.11
CA CYS A 103 15.49 -6.40 11.65
C CYS A 103 16.95 -6.34 11.17
N PRO A 104 17.64 -5.19 11.25
CA PRO A 104 19.10 -5.14 11.08
C PRO A 104 19.83 -6.00 12.11
N LEU A 105 21.04 -6.46 11.78
CA LEU A 105 21.94 -7.13 12.72
C LEU A 105 22.31 -6.21 13.91
N PRO A 106 22.80 -6.75 15.04
CA PRO A 106 23.02 -5.95 16.26
C PRO A 106 23.92 -4.73 16.09
N ALA A 107 24.96 -4.81 15.27
CA ALA A 107 25.89 -3.69 15.03
C ALA A 107 25.24 -2.54 14.25
N PRO A 108 24.66 -2.75 13.04
CA PRO A 108 23.95 -1.68 12.34
C PRO A 108 22.68 -1.23 13.08
N TRP A 109 22.04 -2.09 13.87
CA TRP A 109 20.88 -1.69 14.66
C TRP A 109 21.25 -0.72 15.79
N ALA A 110 22.40 -0.92 16.45
CA ALA A 110 22.91 0.07 17.41
C ALA A 110 23.17 1.43 16.75
N ALA A 111 23.77 1.44 15.55
CA ALA A 111 23.99 2.67 14.80
C ALA A 111 22.68 3.37 14.40
N LEU A 112 21.63 2.62 14.05
CA LEU A 112 20.30 3.19 13.82
C LEU A 112 19.75 3.86 15.09
N HIS A 113 19.91 3.21 16.25
CA HIS A 113 19.43 3.74 17.52
C HIS A 113 20.14 5.05 17.90
N ASP A 114 21.44 5.16 17.63
CA ASP A 114 22.21 6.37 17.90
C ASP A 114 21.76 7.58 17.06
N LEU A 115 21.08 7.35 15.93
CA LEU A 115 20.45 8.41 15.13
C LEU A 115 19.16 8.94 15.75
N LEU A 116 18.58 8.24 16.72
CA LEU A 116 17.29 8.60 17.32
C LEU A 116 17.49 9.55 18.51
N PRO A 117 17.03 10.81 18.43
CA PRO A 117 17.17 11.73 19.55
C PRO A 117 16.20 11.37 20.68
N ALA A 118 16.61 11.65 21.91
CA ALA A 118 15.71 11.74 23.04
C ALA A 118 14.76 12.93 22.85
N ARG A 119 13.53 12.81 23.35
CA ARG A 119 12.48 13.83 23.19
C ARG A 119 11.92 14.25 24.53
N VAL A 120 11.57 15.52 24.66
CA VAL A 120 10.84 16.00 25.84
C VAL A 120 9.36 16.06 25.49
N VAL A 121 8.54 15.28 26.19
CA VAL A 121 7.09 15.26 26.07
C VAL A 121 6.52 15.51 27.46
N ASP A 122 5.68 16.53 27.61
CA ASP A 122 5.09 16.94 28.89
C ASP A 122 6.11 17.18 30.02
N GLY A 123 7.25 17.79 29.67
CA GLY A 123 8.34 18.07 30.60
C GLY A 123 9.15 16.83 31.05
N ARG A 124 8.88 15.65 30.47
CA ARG A 124 9.65 14.41 30.72
C ARG A 124 10.48 14.04 29.50
N THR A 125 11.77 13.76 29.73
CA THR A 125 12.65 13.21 28.70
C THR A 125 12.30 11.74 28.48
N GLN A 126 11.76 11.44 27.31
CA GLN A 126 11.52 10.09 26.82
C GLN A 126 12.66 9.71 25.87
N SER A 127 13.24 8.53 26.09
CA SER A 127 14.29 7.97 25.25
C SER A 127 13.71 7.03 24.19
N PRO A 128 14.39 6.87 23.03
CA PRO A 128 13.99 5.86 22.05
C PRO A 128 13.98 4.44 22.66
N PRO A 129 13.15 3.53 22.10
CA PRO A 129 13.18 2.14 22.50
C PRO A 129 14.58 1.54 22.24
N PRO A 130 15.22 0.90 23.24
CA PRO A 130 16.55 0.34 23.05
C PRO A 130 16.53 -0.84 22.07
N PRO A 131 17.60 -1.05 21.30
CA PRO A 131 17.75 -2.25 20.47
C PRO A 131 17.90 -3.49 21.37
N VAL A 132 17.71 -4.67 20.77
CA VAL A 132 17.89 -5.93 21.51
C VAL A 132 19.37 -6.11 21.85
N ASP A 133 19.67 -6.27 23.15
CA ASP A 133 21.02 -6.51 23.63
C ASP A 133 21.67 -7.71 22.95
N ARG A 134 22.99 -7.66 22.72
CA ARG A 134 23.75 -8.78 22.13
C ARG A 134 23.54 -10.10 22.90
N LYS A 135 23.42 -10.02 24.24
CA LYS A 135 23.16 -11.19 25.10
C LYS A 135 21.73 -11.73 24.95
N GLY A 136 20.76 -10.85 24.72
CA GLY A 136 19.35 -11.23 24.51
C GLY A 136 19.00 -11.58 23.07
N TRP A 137 19.92 -11.36 22.12
CA TRP A 137 19.68 -11.55 20.70
C TRP A 137 19.23 -12.96 20.32
N ALA A 138 19.88 -13.98 20.89
CA ALA A 138 19.59 -15.38 20.62
C ALA A 138 18.29 -15.86 21.31
N ALA A 139 17.92 -15.23 22.43
CA ALA A 139 16.72 -15.57 23.19
C ALA A 139 15.45 -14.89 22.66
N THR A 140 15.60 -13.82 21.88
CA THR A 140 14.49 -13.03 21.34
C THR A 140 14.06 -13.58 19.98
N SER A 141 12.76 -13.80 19.79
CA SER A 141 12.24 -14.30 18.50
C SER A 141 12.37 -13.24 17.40
N ALA A 142 12.44 -13.67 16.14
CA ALA A 142 12.46 -12.75 15.00
C ALA A 142 11.26 -11.79 14.98
N MET A 143 10.09 -12.26 15.41
CA MET A 143 8.89 -11.42 15.53
C MET A 143 9.05 -10.33 16.58
N GLN A 144 9.58 -10.65 17.76
CA GLN A 144 9.85 -9.66 18.80
C GLN A 144 10.88 -8.62 18.35
N LYS A 145 11.93 -9.05 17.63
CA LYS A 145 12.92 -8.12 17.05
C LYS A 145 12.27 -7.16 16.05
N ARG A 146 11.39 -7.67 15.18
CA ARG A 146 10.65 -6.85 14.22
C ARG A 146 9.73 -5.82 14.89
N LEU A 147 9.06 -6.20 15.97
CA LEU A 147 8.24 -5.26 16.74
C LEU A 147 9.09 -4.14 17.36
N ARG A 148 10.28 -4.46 17.88
CA ARG A 148 11.19 -3.43 18.41
C ARG A 148 11.68 -2.47 17.33
N LEU A 149 12.02 -2.98 16.14
CA LEU A 149 12.40 -2.12 15.02
C LEU A 149 11.23 -1.20 14.61
N ARG A 150 10.01 -1.74 14.57
CA ARG A 150 8.80 -0.95 14.29
C ARG A 150 8.66 0.19 15.31
N ASP A 151 8.76 -0.10 16.61
CA ASP A 151 8.66 0.93 17.65
C ASP A 151 9.71 2.05 17.47
N GLN A 152 10.92 1.71 17.03
CA GLN A 152 11.98 2.68 16.72
C GLN A 152 11.69 3.50 15.46
N ILE A 153 11.12 2.91 14.42
CA ILE A 153 10.73 3.66 13.22
C ILE A 153 9.56 4.62 13.55
N GLU A 154 8.58 4.17 14.35
CA GLU A 154 7.50 5.03 14.86
C GLU A 154 8.05 6.13 15.79
N TRP A 155 9.13 5.86 16.52
CA TRP A 155 9.85 6.90 17.26
C TRP A 155 10.49 7.93 16.32
N ALA A 156 11.18 7.47 15.28
CA ALA A 156 11.84 8.31 14.28
C ALA A 156 10.85 9.26 13.59
N ASP A 157 9.67 8.75 13.25
CA ASP A 157 8.55 9.52 12.68
C ASP A 157 8.11 10.64 13.63
N ARG A 158 7.76 10.29 14.87
CA ARG A 158 7.33 11.28 15.86
C ARG A 158 8.45 12.28 16.20
N ALA A 159 9.71 11.87 16.12
CA ALA A 159 10.91 12.70 16.34
C ALA A 159 11.27 13.60 15.16
N GLY A 160 10.68 13.41 13.98
CA GLY A 160 11.01 14.16 12.76
C GLY A 160 12.34 13.74 12.11
N VAL A 161 12.91 12.59 12.48
CA VAL A 161 14.17 12.05 11.91
C VAL A 161 13.93 10.84 11.01
N LEU A 162 12.70 10.63 10.56
CA LEU A 162 12.30 9.48 9.74
C LEU A 162 13.10 9.37 8.43
N GLN A 163 13.40 10.51 7.79
CA GLN A 163 14.21 10.53 6.57
C GLN A 163 15.61 9.96 6.80
N ALA A 164 16.27 10.34 7.90
CA ALA A 164 17.60 9.84 8.24
C ALA A 164 17.57 8.32 8.54
N ALA A 165 16.53 7.86 9.25
CA ALA A 165 16.32 6.44 9.50
C ALA A 165 16.06 5.66 8.19
N HIS A 166 15.25 6.20 7.29
CA HIS A 166 15.00 5.62 5.98
C HIS A 166 16.29 5.50 5.15
N ASP A 167 17.06 6.58 5.05
CA ASP A 167 18.29 6.61 4.26
C ASP A 167 19.34 5.63 4.83
N PHE A 168 19.40 5.51 6.15
CA PHE A 168 20.23 4.50 6.82
C PHE A 168 19.82 3.07 6.41
N LEU A 169 18.53 2.74 6.54
CA LEU A 169 18.03 1.40 6.23
C LEU A 169 18.12 1.08 4.72
N ALA A 170 17.92 2.07 3.86
CA ALA A 170 18.03 1.92 2.41
C ALA A 170 19.45 1.63 1.94
N ARG A 171 20.47 2.12 2.66
CA ARG A 171 21.88 1.87 2.37
C ARG A 171 22.40 0.55 2.95
N LEU A 172 21.62 -0.10 3.82
CA LEU A 172 22.07 -1.29 4.52
C LEU A 172 22.05 -2.51 3.57
N PRO A 173 23.19 -3.21 3.35
CA PRO A 173 23.23 -4.38 2.47
C PRO A 173 22.43 -5.54 3.07
N GLU A 174 21.94 -6.45 2.24
CA GLU A 174 21.08 -7.58 2.68
C GLU A 174 21.73 -8.44 3.76
N GLU A 175 23.04 -8.68 3.68
CA GLU A 175 23.82 -9.46 4.65
C GLU A 175 23.81 -8.87 6.07
N HIS A 176 23.47 -7.60 6.21
CA HIS A 176 23.35 -6.90 7.48
C HIS A 176 21.94 -6.92 8.04
N TRP A 177 21.03 -7.67 7.42
CA TRP A 177 19.69 -7.94 7.91
C TRP A 177 19.58 -9.35 8.48
N HIS A 178 18.74 -9.48 9.50
CA HIS A 178 18.27 -10.75 10.01
C HIS A 178 16.90 -11.04 9.40
N HIS A 179 16.73 -12.26 8.90
CA HIS A 179 15.52 -12.74 8.23
C HIS A 179 14.71 -13.66 9.14
N PHE A 180 13.45 -13.89 8.77
CA PHE A 180 12.71 -15.01 9.34
C PHE A 180 13.19 -16.30 8.67
N ASP A 181 13.73 -17.22 9.47
CA ASP A 181 13.99 -18.61 9.09
C ASP A 181 12.69 -19.44 9.05
#